data_AF-A0A379GB90-F1
#
_entry.id   AF-A0A379GB90-F1
#
_cell.length_a   1.000
_cell.length_b   1.000
_cell.length_c   1.000
_cell.angle_alpha   90.00
_cell.angle_beta   90.00
_cell.angle_gamma   90.00
#
_symmetry.space_group_name_H-M   'P 1'
#
loop_
_entity.id
_entity.type
_entity.pdbx_description
1 polymer ?
#
loop_
_entity_poly.entity_id
_entity_poly.type
_entity_poly.pdbx_seq_one_letter_code
_entity_poly.pdbx_strand_id
1 'polypeptide(L)'
;MLAGAAKQEYLLATKEGYGSVLSYEEMETKNKTGKGLLTVSDETELLAPFLVDAEKKNNQHWLVIITDKTRILAISAEHLNEMNKKGRGTRLVALGKEQSDVIEQIVLIAKNEALTFTVDGQQQTLKGRRD
;
A
#
# COMPACT_ATOMS: atom_id res chain seq x y z
N MET A 1 3.02 -15.15 10.00
CA MET A 1 2.29 -14.54 11.12
C MET A 1 2.74 -13.09 11.25
N LEU A 2 1.81 -12.16 11.49
CA LEU A 2 2.15 -10.77 11.83
C LEU A 2 2.24 -10.64 13.36
N ALA A 3 3.29 -9.99 13.83
CA ALA A 3 3.44 -9.56 15.21
C ALA A 3 3.82 -8.07 15.21
N GLY A 4 3.23 -7.31 16.12
CA GLY A 4 3.43 -5.87 16.21
C GLY A 4 2.88 -5.31 17.51
N ALA A 5 3.23 -4.06 17.84
CA ALA A 5 2.60 -3.36 18.95
C ALA A 5 1.13 -3.03 18.62
N ALA A 6 0.27 -2.89 19.64
CA ALA A 6 -1.18 -2.66 19.45
C ALA A 6 -1.49 -1.53 18.46
N LYS A 7 -0.78 -0.39 18.57
CA LYS A 7 -0.96 0.79 17.72
C LYS A 7 -0.19 0.74 16.39
N GLN A 8 0.54 -0.33 16.11
CA GLN A 8 1.29 -0.47 14.87
C GLN A 8 0.31 -0.65 13.71
N GLU A 9 0.39 0.21 12.71
CA GLU A 9 -0.54 0.23 11.58
C GLU A 9 0.00 -0.54 10.39
N TYR A 10 -0.92 -1.17 9.65
CA TYR A 10 -0.63 -1.88 8.42
C TYR A 10 -1.63 -1.48 7.35
N LEU A 11 -1.16 -1.32 6.11
CA LEU A 11 -2.02 -1.25 4.93
C LEU A 11 -2.22 -2.68 4.42
N LEU A 12 -3.46 -3.15 4.50
CA LEU A 12 -3.92 -4.33 3.78
C LEU A 12 -4.45 -3.86 2.43
N ALA A 13 -3.95 -4.42 1.34
CA ALA A 13 -4.32 -4.00 -0.01
C ALA A 13 -4.47 -5.19 -0.95
N THR A 14 -5.31 -5.03 -1.97
CA THR A 14 -5.50 -5.98 -3.06
C THR A 14 -4.68 -5.59 -4.29
N LYS A 15 -4.34 -6.58 -5.11
CA LYS A 15 -3.70 -6.38 -6.42
C LYS A 15 -4.51 -5.47 -7.36
N GLU A 16 -5.84 -5.45 -7.25
CA GLU A 16 -6.71 -4.55 -8.04
C GLU A 16 -6.75 -3.09 -7.54
N GLY A 17 -6.05 -2.77 -6.45
CA GLY A 17 -5.84 -1.40 -6.02
C GLY A 17 -6.87 -0.83 -5.05
N TYR A 18 -7.42 -1.67 -4.17
CA TYR A 18 -8.14 -1.22 -2.97
C TYR A 18 -7.38 -1.61 -1.71
N GLY A 19 -7.55 -0.86 -0.63
CA GLY A 19 -6.94 -1.20 0.65
C GLY A 19 -7.49 -0.45 1.84
N SER A 20 -7.07 -0.87 3.02
CA SER A 20 -7.44 -0.27 4.29
C SER A 20 -6.25 -0.29 5.27
N VAL A 21 -6.04 0.82 5.95
CA VAL A 21 -5.08 0.99 7.04
C VAL A 21 -5.77 0.60 8.33
N LEU A 22 -5.17 -0.37 9.05
CA LEU A 22 -5.68 -0.92 10.29
C LEU A 22 -4.54 -1.02 11.30
N SER A 23 -4.81 -0.71 12.55
CA SER A 23 -3.91 -1.01 13.66
C SER A 23 -3.83 -2.52 13.94
N TYR A 24 -2.76 -2.98 14.59
CA TYR A 24 -2.61 -4.38 14.96
C TYR A 24 -3.76 -4.86 15.85
N GLU A 25 -4.16 -4.06 16.84
CA GLU A 25 -5.29 -4.38 17.72
C GLU A 25 -6.63 -4.52 16.95
N GLU A 26 -6.81 -3.76 15.86
CA GLU A 26 -7.96 -3.91 14.97
C GLU A 26 -7.91 -5.18 14.13
N MET A 27 -6.74 -5.79 13.94
CA MET A 27 -6.61 -7.07 13.24
C MET A 27 -6.78 -8.28 14.16
N GLU A 28 -6.49 -8.12 15.44
CA GLU A 28 -6.59 -9.20 16.42
C GLU A 28 -8.03 -9.67 16.65
N THR A 29 -8.15 -10.98 16.89
CA THR A 29 -9.42 -11.63 17.22
C THR A 29 -9.19 -12.88 18.06
N LYS A 30 -10.10 -13.11 19.00
CA LYS A 30 -10.17 -14.35 19.78
C LYS A 30 -11.14 -15.36 19.16
N ASN A 31 -11.85 -14.97 18.09
CA ASN A 31 -12.83 -15.84 17.43
C ASN A 31 -12.11 -16.89 16.59
N LYS A 32 -12.50 -18.16 16.77
CA LYS A 32 -11.93 -19.29 16.02
C LYS A 32 -12.18 -19.22 14.51
N THR A 33 -13.27 -18.55 14.10
CA THR A 33 -13.62 -18.33 12.69
C THR A 33 -12.89 -17.15 12.06
N GLY A 34 -12.03 -16.45 12.82
CA GLY A 34 -11.31 -15.27 12.36
C GLY A 34 -12.12 -13.97 12.45
N LYS A 35 -11.63 -12.93 11.76
CA LYS A 35 -12.22 -11.59 11.69
C LYS A 35 -12.08 -11.11 10.26
N GLY A 36 -13.17 -10.63 9.68
CA GLY A 36 -13.13 -9.99 8.36
C GLY A 36 -12.45 -8.63 8.45
N LEU A 37 -11.32 -8.47 7.75
CA LEU A 37 -10.54 -7.23 7.74
C LEU A 37 -10.74 -6.45 6.43
N LEU A 38 -10.71 -7.16 5.31
CA LEU A 38 -10.89 -6.62 3.96
C LEU A 38 -11.73 -7.60 3.13
N THR A 39 -12.68 -7.08 2.36
CA THR A 39 -13.43 -7.86 1.37
C THR A 39 -12.64 -7.89 0.07
N VAL A 40 -12.26 -9.09 -0.36
CA VAL A 40 -11.47 -9.35 -1.56
C VAL A 40 -12.39 -9.96 -2.60
N SER A 41 -12.33 -9.47 -3.85
CA SER A 41 -13.08 -10.05 -4.97
C SER A 41 -12.41 -11.35 -5.45
N ASP A 42 -13.16 -12.26 -6.06
CA ASP A 42 -12.62 -13.57 -6.50
C ASP A 42 -11.51 -13.45 -7.57
N GLU A 43 -11.46 -12.32 -8.27
CA GLU A 43 -10.52 -12.04 -9.37
C GLU A 43 -9.21 -11.36 -8.89
N THR A 44 -9.00 -11.25 -7.57
CA THR A 44 -7.84 -10.56 -7.03
C THR A 44 -7.27 -11.25 -5.79
N GLU A 45 -6.05 -10.88 -5.46
CA GLU A 45 -5.32 -11.39 -4.31
C GLU A 45 -4.93 -10.24 -3.39
N LEU A 46 -4.68 -10.57 -2.12
CA LEU A 46 -4.04 -9.66 -1.19
C LEU A 46 -2.55 -9.53 -1.50
N LEU A 47 -2.04 -8.32 -1.35
CA LEU A 47 -0.61 -8.07 -1.20
C LEU A 47 -0.15 -8.49 0.20
N ALA A 48 1.16 -8.67 0.35
CA ALA A 48 1.75 -8.78 1.67
C ALA A 48 1.37 -7.54 2.51
N PRO A 49 1.00 -7.70 3.79
CA PRO A 49 0.68 -6.57 4.67
C PRO A 49 1.82 -5.56 4.69
N PHE A 50 1.52 -4.32 4.33
CA PHE A 50 2.51 -3.27 4.27
C PHE A 50 2.55 -2.54 5.61
N LEU A 51 3.70 -2.56 6.29
CA LEU A 51 3.88 -1.83 7.55
C LEU A 51 3.83 -0.32 7.28
N VAL A 52 2.91 0.37 7.95
CA VAL A 52 2.79 1.83 7.85
C VAL A 52 3.55 2.45 9.02
N ASP A 53 4.65 3.14 8.69
CA ASP A 53 5.39 3.93 9.66
C ASP A 53 4.66 5.24 9.96
N ALA A 54 4.21 5.41 11.20
CA ALA A 54 3.45 6.58 11.64
C ALA A 54 4.21 7.90 11.42
N GLU A 55 5.54 7.89 11.57
CA GLU A 55 6.39 9.07 11.35
C GLU A 55 6.44 9.47 9.86
N LYS A 56 6.02 8.58 8.96
CA LYS A 56 5.99 8.81 7.51
C LYS A 56 4.60 9.15 6.98
N LYS A 57 3.54 9.14 7.80
CA LYS A 57 2.16 9.49 7.40
C LYS A 57 1.93 11.00 7.31
N ASN A 58 2.77 11.69 6.55
CA ASN A 58 2.75 13.16 6.43
C ASN A 58 2.99 13.61 4.98
N ASN A 59 2.91 14.92 4.77
CA ASN A 59 3.09 15.54 3.46
C ASN A 59 4.55 15.59 2.96
N GLN A 60 5.53 15.09 3.74
CA GLN A 60 6.94 15.02 3.39
C GLN A 60 7.34 13.67 2.79
N HIS A 61 6.42 12.71 2.77
CA HIS A 61 6.62 11.39 2.19
C HIS A 61 5.63 11.11 1.05
N TRP A 62 6.08 10.32 0.10
CA TRP A 62 5.26 9.70 -0.94
C TRP A 62 4.90 8.28 -0.52
N LEU A 63 3.62 7.93 -0.67
CA LEU A 63 3.20 6.55 -0.90
C LEU A 63 3.32 6.30 -2.40
N VAL A 64 4.25 5.43 -2.78
CA VAL A 64 4.47 5.05 -4.18
C VAL A 64 3.90 3.66 -4.42
N ILE A 65 3.06 3.55 -5.44
CA ILE A 65 2.43 2.32 -5.90
C ILE A 65 3.01 2.01 -7.27
N ILE A 66 3.56 0.81 -7.43
CA ILE A 66 4.19 0.32 -8.66
C ILE A 66 3.33 -0.83 -9.19
N THR A 67 2.93 -0.73 -10.45
CA THR A 67 2.22 -1.83 -11.14
C THR A 67 3.20 -2.74 -11.88
N ASP A 68 2.75 -3.95 -12.18
CA ASP A 68 3.51 -4.97 -12.91
C ASP A 68 3.93 -4.56 -14.33
N LYS A 69 3.25 -3.59 -14.96
CA LYS A 69 3.48 -3.22 -16.36
C LYS A 69 3.92 -1.76 -16.55
N THR A 70 3.01 -0.81 -16.38
CA THR A 70 3.17 0.51 -17.03
C THR A 70 3.11 1.70 -16.10
N ARG A 71 2.78 1.54 -14.82
CA ARG A 71 2.45 2.67 -13.96
C ARG A 71 3.22 2.68 -12.66
N ILE A 72 3.77 3.85 -12.36
CA ILE A 72 4.23 4.25 -11.04
C ILE A 72 3.39 5.46 -10.64
N LEU A 73 2.69 5.36 -9.51
CA LEU A 73 1.88 6.43 -8.95
C LEU A 73 2.47 6.86 -7.61
N ALA A 74 2.70 8.16 -7.41
CA ALA A 74 3.10 8.73 -6.14
C ALA A 74 1.99 9.65 -5.62
N ILE A 75 1.48 9.38 -4.41
CA ILE A 75 0.52 10.23 -3.71
C ILE A 75 1.04 10.60 -2.33
N SER A 76 0.62 11.75 -1.79
CA SER A 76 1.05 12.17 -0.44
C SER A 76 0.73 11.07 0.58
N ALA A 77 1.70 10.72 1.43
CA ALA A 77 1.53 9.67 2.42
C ALA A 77 0.53 10.06 3.54
N GLU A 78 0.24 11.37 3.69
CA GLU A 78 -0.79 11.85 4.62
C GLU A 78 -2.18 11.26 4.34
N HIS A 79 -2.48 10.87 3.09
CA HIS A 79 -3.75 10.22 2.75
C HIS A 79 -3.96 8.88 3.47
N LEU A 80 -2.88 8.22 3.93
CA LEU A 80 -2.99 7.00 4.73
C LEU A 80 -3.77 7.22 6.04
N ASN A 81 -3.84 8.46 6.55
CA ASN A 81 -4.61 8.80 7.74
C ASN A 81 -6.13 8.65 7.53
N GLU A 82 -6.60 8.68 6.29
CA GLU A 82 -8.02 8.62 5.92
C GLU A 82 -8.43 7.26 5.33
N MET A 83 -7.48 6.33 5.21
CA MET A 83 -7.67 5.04 4.52
C MET A 83 -8.18 3.92 5.44
N ASN A 84 -9.06 4.17 6.40
CA ASN A 84 -9.54 3.16 7.37
C ASN A 84 -10.90 2.53 7.02
N LYS A 85 -11.28 2.54 5.74
CA LYS A 85 -12.60 2.08 5.30
C LYS A 85 -12.75 0.56 5.41
N LYS A 86 -13.86 0.10 5.96
CA LYS A 86 -14.24 -1.33 6.05
C LYS A 86 -14.73 -1.89 4.70
N GLY A 87 -14.91 -3.21 4.63
CA GLY A 87 -15.39 -3.89 3.43
C GLY A 87 -14.29 -3.94 2.37
N ARG A 88 -14.57 -3.48 1.14
CA ARG A 88 -13.56 -3.44 0.07
C ARG A 88 -12.40 -2.46 0.30
N GLY A 89 -12.53 -1.53 1.25
CA GLY A 89 -11.51 -0.51 1.49
C GLY A 89 -11.62 0.72 0.60
N THR A 90 -10.63 1.60 0.73
CA THR A 90 -10.43 2.81 -0.07
C THR A 90 -9.70 2.46 -1.36
N ARG A 91 -10.07 3.12 -2.47
CA ARG A 91 -9.38 2.94 -3.75
C ARG A 91 -8.02 3.62 -3.69
N LEU A 92 -6.95 2.86 -3.85
CA LEU A 92 -5.56 3.32 -3.86
C LEU A 92 -5.17 3.85 -5.24
N VAL A 93 -5.58 3.12 -6.29
CA VAL A 93 -5.27 3.44 -7.69
C VAL A 93 -6.40 2.98 -8.61
N ALA A 94 -6.59 3.69 -9.71
CA ALA A 94 -7.50 3.29 -10.77
C ALA A 94 -6.76 2.47 -11.82
N LEU A 95 -6.77 1.14 -11.67
CA LEU A 95 -6.29 0.23 -12.70
C LEU A 95 -7.38 0.07 -13.77
N GLY A 96 -7.07 0.45 -15.01
CA GLY A 96 -8.02 0.33 -16.12
C GLY A 96 -8.32 -1.14 -16.39
N LYS A 97 -9.62 -1.50 -16.48
CA LYS A 97 -10.08 -2.90 -16.69
C LYS A 97 -9.47 -3.56 -17.94
N GLU A 98 -9.18 -2.76 -18.97
CA GLU A 98 -8.64 -3.22 -20.25
C GLU A 98 -7.14 -3.57 -20.21
N GLN A 99 -6.38 -3.07 -19.22
CA GLN A 99 -4.91 -3.19 -19.21
C GLN A 99 -4.38 -4.35 -18.34
N SER A 100 -5.26 -5.00 -17.56
CA SER A 100 -4.90 -6.09 -16.64
C SER A 100 -3.65 -5.78 -15.81
N ASP A 101 -3.45 -4.53 -15.44
CA ASP A 101 -2.38 -4.13 -14.52
C ASP A 101 -2.79 -4.52 -13.10
N VAL A 102 -1.81 -4.94 -12.31
CA VAL A 102 -1.97 -5.19 -10.89
C VAL A 102 -0.93 -4.41 -10.11
N ILE A 103 -1.24 -4.05 -8.86
CA ILE A 103 -0.20 -3.56 -7.95
C ILE A 103 0.78 -4.70 -7.69
N GLU A 104 2.07 -4.41 -7.88
CA GLU A 104 3.16 -5.33 -7.57
C GLU A 104 3.86 -4.90 -6.27
N GLN A 105 4.09 -3.59 -6.09
CA GLN A 105 4.80 -3.06 -4.92
C GLN A 105 4.20 -1.76 -4.40
N ILE A 106 4.35 -1.57 -3.10
CA ILE A 106 4.03 -0.34 -2.38
C ILE A 106 5.25 0.03 -1.54
N VAL A 107 5.67 1.29 -1.61
CA VAL A 107 6.80 1.82 -0.81
C VAL A 107 6.48 3.21 -0.26
N LEU A 108 7.06 3.51 0.91
CA LEU A 108 7.07 4.86 1.48
C LEU A 108 8.48 5.45 1.34
N ILE A 109 8.57 6.63 0.72
CA ILE A 109 9.85 7.30 0.43
C ILE A 109 9.72 8.79 0.75
N ALA A 110 10.78 9.42 1.28
CA ALA A 110 10.76 10.87 1.48
C ALA A 110 10.74 11.61 0.13
N LYS A 111 10.06 12.75 0.05
CA LYS A 111 9.91 13.48 -1.24
C LYS A 111 11.24 13.96 -1.84
N ASN A 112 12.28 14.08 -1.02
CA ASN A 112 13.63 14.50 -1.41
C ASN A 112 14.59 13.34 -1.71
N GLU A 113 14.14 12.09 -1.53
CA GLU A 113 14.93 10.89 -1.81
C GLU A 113 14.74 10.43 -3.26
N ALA A 114 15.72 9.65 -3.74
CA ALA A 114 15.67 9.06 -5.06
C ALA A 114 15.12 7.63 -4.98
N LEU A 115 14.24 7.27 -5.91
CA LEU A 115 13.71 5.92 -6.06
C LEU A 115 14.56 5.16 -7.08
N THR A 116 15.25 4.11 -6.65
CA THR A 116 16.07 3.26 -7.53
C THR A 116 15.38 1.94 -7.79
N PHE A 117 15.16 1.63 -9.06
CA PHE A 117 14.66 0.36 -9.57
C PHE A 117 15.85 -0.50 -9.96
N THR A 118 15.79 -1.79 -9.63
CA THR A 118 16.76 -2.77 -10.11
C THR A 118 16.03 -3.80 -10.96
N VAL A 119 16.44 -3.95 -12.22
CA VAL A 119 15.86 -4.90 -13.18
C VAL A 119 17.02 -5.69 -13.77
N ASP A 120 17.04 -7.02 -13.56
CA ASP A 120 18.10 -7.91 -14.06
C ASP A 120 19.53 -7.43 -13.74
N GLY A 121 19.72 -6.86 -12.55
CA GLY A 121 21.00 -6.32 -12.09
C GLY A 121 21.33 -4.91 -12.60
N GLN A 122 20.52 -4.34 -13.49
CA GLN A 122 20.65 -2.95 -13.93
C GLN A 122 19.87 -2.01 -13.02
N GLN A 123 20.45 -0.86 -12.69
CA GLN A 123 19.81 0.16 -11.85
C GLN A 123 19.31 1.34 -12.68
N GLN A 124 18.09 1.79 -12.39
CA GLN A 124 17.50 3.02 -12.92
C GLN A 124 17.01 3.87 -11.76
N THR A 125 17.32 5.17 -11.75
CA THR A 125 17.01 6.05 -10.62
C THR A 125 16.09 7.18 -11.05
N LEU A 126 14.93 7.27 -10.41
CA LEU A 126 14.01 8.40 -10.51
C LEU A 126 14.28 9.36 -9.34
N LYS A 127 14.56 10.62 -9.66
CA LYS A 127 14.70 11.69 -8.67
C LYS A 127 13.50 12.62 -8.78
N GLY A 128 12.94 13.01 -7.64
CA GLY A 128 11.99 14.11 -7.60
C GLY A 128 12.63 15.35 -8.23
N ARG A 129 11.87 16.04 -9.10
CA ARG A 129 12.30 17.33 -9.63
C ARG A 129 12.48 18.27 -8.43
N ARG A 130 13.68 18.85 -8.30
CA ARG A 130 13.91 19.95 -7.37
C ARG A 130 13.39 21.19 -8.06
N ASP A 131 12.32 21.75 -7.51
CA ASP A 131 11.80 23.06 -7.90
C ASP A 131 12.66 24.15 -7.23
#